data_AF-A0A964KRS7-F1
#
_entry.id   AF-A0A964KRS7-F1
#
_cell.length_a   1.000
_cell.length_b   1.000
_cell.length_c   1.000
_cell.angle_alpha   90.00
_cell.angle_beta   90.00
_cell.angle_gamma   90.00
#
_symmetry.space_group_name_H-M   'P 1'
#
loop_
_entity.id
_entity.type
_entity.pdbx_description
1 polymer ?
#
loop_
_entity_poly.entity_id
_entity_poly.type
_entity_poly.pdbx_seq_one_letter_code
_entity_poly.pdbx_strand_id
1 'polypeptide(L)'
;MEVYSARLKPRRGQIKATLTNQEFMAGIGNAYSDEILWAAGLHPHRRRSTMDEEDLRRLYRSMRQVIDASITIVDATVQGEGLGKKEEWRQHLKVHRRAGEPCST
;
A
#
# COMPACT_ATOMS: atom_id res chain seq x y z
N MET A 1 -8.00 8.92 11.37
CA MET A 1 -6.53 9.12 11.37
C MET A 1 -5.93 8.87 12.76
N GLU A 2 -6.50 9.41 13.84
CA GLU A 2 -5.95 9.27 15.21
C GLU A 2 -5.71 7.82 15.65
N VAL A 3 -6.68 6.92 15.47
CA VAL A 3 -6.54 5.49 15.82
C VAL A 3 -5.40 4.82 15.04
N TYR A 4 -5.23 5.16 13.75
CA TYR A 4 -4.16 4.61 12.92
C TYR A 4 -2.79 5.05 13.43
N SER A 5 -2.62 6.36 13.64
CA SER A 5 -1.39 6.92 14.18
C SER A 5 -1.06 6.36 15.55
N ALA A 6 -2.05 6.23 16.45
CA ALA A 6 -1.87 5.63 17.77
C ALA A 6 -1.44 4.17 17.72
N ARG A 7 -1.97 3.36 16.79
CA ARG A 7 -1.56 1.95 16.60
C ARG A 7 -0.20 1.80 15.92
N LEU A 8 0.19 2.76 15.07
CA LEU A 8 1.45 2.73 14.32
C LEU A 8 2.64 3.27 15.12
N LYS A 9 2.45 4.33 15.92
CA LYS A 9 3.50 4.98 16.73
C LYS A 9 4.31 4.01 17.62
N PRO A 10 3.73 2.96 18.25
CA PRO A 10 4.50 2.01 19.05
C PRO A 10 5.35 1.01 18.24
N ARG A 11 4.99 0.73 16.98
CA ARG A 11 5.57 -0.38 16.18
C ARG A 11 7.02 -0.15 15.84
N ARG A 12 7.93 -1.09 16.07
CA ARG A 12 9.35 -0.92 15.70
C ARG A 12 9.65 -1.59 14.35
N GLY A 13 10.74 -1.20 13.72
CA GLY A 13 11.22 -1.81 12.47
C GLY A 13 10.88 -1.02 11.20
N GLN A 14 11.01 -1.70 10.07
CA GLN A 14 10.79 -1.14 8.75
C GLN A 14 9.29 -0.94 8.49
N ILE A 15 8.94 0.14 7.78
CA ILE A 15 7.55 0.50 7.54
C ILE A 15 6.83 -0.56 6.70
N LYS A 16 7.47 -1.13 5.67
CA LYS A 16 6.87 -2.18 4.84
C LYS A 16 6.50 -3.42 5.67
N ALA A 17 7.41 -3.89 6.50
CA ALA A 17 7.17 -5.04 7.38
C ALA A 17 5.99 -4.79 8.34
N THR A 18 5.82 -3.55 8.80
CA THR A 18 4.67 -3.17 9.63
C THR A 18 3.36 -3.22 8.85
N LEU A 19 3.33 -2.71 7.62
CA LEU A 19 2.14 -2.71 6.76
C LEU A 19 1.70 -4.11 6.35
N THR A 20 2.64 -5.04 6.12
CA THR A 20 2.33 -6.42 5.74
C THR A 20 1.98 -7.33 6.93
N ASN A 21 2.16 -6.85 8.17
CA ASN A 21 1.79 -7.60 9.36
C ASN A 21 0.26 -7.65 9.50
N GLN A 22 -0.33 -8.84 9.37
CA GLN A 22 -1.78 -9.03 9.39
C GLN A 22 -2.44 -8.73 10.76
N GLU A 23 -1.69 -8.81 11.87
CA GLU A 23 -2.18 -8.36 13.19
C GLU A 23 -2.28 -6.83 13.28
N PHE A 24 -1.49 -6.12 12.46
CA PHE A 24 -1.58 -4.68 12.36
C PHE A 24 -2.66 -4.28 11.34
N MET A 25 -2.58 -4.84 10.13
CA MET A 25 -3.40 -4.45 9.00
C MET A 25 -3.72 -5.65 8.12
N ALA A 26 -4.92 -6.20 8.30
CA ALA A 26 -5.44 -7.27 7.47
C ALA A 26 -5.68 -6.78 6.03
N GLY A 27 -5.41 -7.65 5.06
CA GLY A 27 -5.68 -7.39 3.64
C GLY A 27 -4.59 -6.61 2.90
N ILE A 28 -3.66 -5.98 3.62
CA ILE A 28 -2.47 -5.36 3.01
C ILE A 28 -1.34 -6.39 2.94
N GLY A 29 -1.09 -6.87 1.72
CA GLY A 29 0.02 -7.76 1.40
C GLY A 29 1.17 -7.06 0.68
N ASN A 30 2.13 -7.84 0.20
CA ASN A 30 3.35 -7.34 -0.46
C ASN A 30 3.04 -6.32 -1.58
N ALA A 31 2.10 -6.66 -2.47
CA ALA A 31 1.71 -5.81 -3.60
C ALA A 31 1.20 -4.42 -3.16
N TYR A 32 0.14 -4.38 -2.35
CA TYR A 32 -0.41 -3.11 -1.91
C TYR A 32 0.54 -2.33 -1.02
N SER A 33 1.37 -3.00 -0.21
CA SER A 33 2.38 -2.28 0.57
C SER A 33 3.40 -1.55 -0.32
N ASP A 34 3.78 -2.12 -1.46
CA ASP A 34 4.67 -1.47 -2.44
C ASP A 34 4.00 -0.23 -3.05
N GLU A 35 2.77 -0.37 -3.54
CA GLU A 35 2.01 0.72 -4.15
C GLU A 35 1.75 1.87 -3.17
N ILE A 36 1.38 1.55 -1.92
CA ILE A 36 1.12 2.53 -0.86
C ILE A 36 2.39 3.31 -0.52
N LEU A 37 3.51 2.61 -0.36
CA LEU A 37 4.78 3.23 0.01
C LEU A 37 5.33 4.08 -1.14
N TRP A 38 5.19 3.62 -2.38
CA TRP A 38 5.53 4.40 -3.55
C TRP A 38 4.66 5.66 -3.67
N ALA A 39 3.34 5.54 -3.56
CA ALA A 39 2.42 6.68 -3.57
C ALA A 39 2.63 7.64 -2.38
N ALA A 40 3.22 7.15 -1.28
CA ALA A 40 3.61 7.97 -0.14
C ALA A 40 5.04 8.54 -0.25
N GLY A 41 5.81 8.20 -1.30
CA GLY A 41 7.21 8.59 -1.41
C GLY A 41 8.07 8.10 -0.24
N LEU A 42 7.76 6.92 0.32
CA LEU A 42 8.44 6.35 1.47
C LEU A 42 9.23 5.11 1.07
N HIS A 43 10.52 5.11 1.39
CA HIS A 43 11.36 3.94 1.13
C HIS A 43 10.88 2.73 1.96
N PRO A 44 10.75 1.52 1.39
CA PRO A 44 10.23 0.34 2.09
C PRO A 44 10.98 -0.04 3.37
N HIS A 45 12.31 0.15 3.35
CA HIS A 45 13.18 -0.11 4.48
C HIS A 45 13.31 1.06 5.47
N ARG A 46 12.57 2.17 5.26
CA ARG A 46 12.57 3.29 6.21
C ARG A 46 12.04 2.79 7.56
N ARG A 47 12.75 3.12 8.63
CA ARG A 47 12.33 2.75 9.99
C ARG A 47 11.16 3.64 10.40
N ARG A 48 10.10 3.05 10.95
CA ARG A 48 8.95 3.82 11.48
C ARG A 48 9.38 4.90 12.46
N SER A 49 10.38 4.63 13.30
CA SER A 49 10.87 5.58 14.31
C SER A 49 11.52 6.84 13.74
N THR A 50 11.85 6.89 12.45
CA THR A 50 12.39 8.08 11.79
C THR A 50 11.35 8.85 10.97
N MET A 51 10.08 8.46 11.06
CA MET A 51 8.97 9.12 10.39
C MET A 51 8.35 10.17 11.33
N ASP A 52 8.10 11.35 10.80
CA ASP A 52 7.39 12.41 11.51
C ASP A 52 5.87 12.34 11.30
N GLU A 53 5.13 13.30 11.84
CA GLU A 53 3.67 13.33 11.68
C GLU A 53 3.21 13.61 10.25
N GLU A 54 4.02 14.33 9.47
CA GLU A 54 3.78 14.59 8.04
C GLU A 54 3.83 13.27 7.25
N ASP A 55 4.87 12.46 7.49
CA ASP A 55 5.06 11.16 6.88
C ASP A 55 3.92 10.20 7.23
N LEU A 56 3.47 10.18 8.49
CA LEU A 56 2.35 9.35 8.94
C LEU A 56 1.03 9.79 8.30
N ARG A 57 0.80 11.11 8.18
CA ARG A 57 -0.36 11.67 7.47
C ARG A 57 -0.34 11.31 5.99
N ARG A 58 0.82 11.44 5.33
CA ARG A 58 1.02 11.10 3.92
C ARG A 58 0.79 9.61 3.69
N LEU A 59 1.38 8.75 4.50
CA LEU A 59 1.18 7.30 4.43
C LEU A 59 -0.30 6.91 4.54
N TYR A 60 -1.02 7.49 5.51
CA TYR A 60 -2.44 7.22 5.70
C TYR A 60 -3.29 7.64 4.49
N ARG A 61 -3.02 8.83 3.92
CA ARG A 61 -3.72 9.31 2.72
C ARG A 61 -3.43 8.43 1.51
N SER A 62 -2.15 8.11 1.25
CA SER A 62 -1.74 7.26 0.13
C SER A 62 -2.34 5.85 0.26
N MET A 63 -2.42 5.32 1.48
CA MET A 63 -3.09 4.05 1.75
C MET A 63 -4.56 4.06 1.35
N ARG A 64 -5.33 5.07 1.81
CA ARG A 64 -6.74 5.23 1.44
C ARG A 64 -6.89 5.34 -0.07
N GLN A 65 -6.10 6.21 -0.70
CA GLN A 65 -6.13 6.43 -2.15
C GLN A 65 -5.88 5.16 -2.95
N VAL A 66 -4.80 4.42 -2.64
CA VAL A 66 -4.44 3.19 -3.38
C VAL A 66 -5.51 2.12 -3.20
N ILE A 67 -6.04 1.96 -2.00
CA ILE A 67 -7.04 0.92 -1.72
C ILE A 67 -8.40 1.27 -2.32
N ASP A 68 -8.87 2.51 -2.19
CA ASP A 68 -10.14 2.94 -2.78
C ASP A 68 -10.11 2.83 -4.32
N ALA A 69 -8.98 3.22 -4.94
CA ALA A 69 -8.78 3.04 -6.38
C ALA A 69 -8.73 1.56 -6.78
N SER A 70 -8.03 0.73 -6.00
CA SER A 70 -7.93 -0.70 -6.28
C SER A 70 -9.27 -1.41 -6.14
N ILE A 71 -10.08 -1.06 -5.13
CA ILE A 71 -11.45 -1.60 -4.98
C ILE A 71 -12.28 -1.26 -6.22
N THR A 72 -12.26 0.02 -6.63
CA THR A 72 -13.03 0.47 -7.81
C THR A 72 -12.65 -0.30 -9.08
N ILE A 73 -11.34 -0.48 -9.32
CA ILE A 73 -10.84 -1.19 -10.50
C ILE A 73 -11.19 -2.66 -10.43
N VAL A 74 -10.90 -3.31 -9.30
CA VAL A 74 -11.16 -4.75 -9.12
C VAL A 74 -12.65 -5.06 -9.22
N ASP A 75 -13.52 -4.24 -8.62
CA ASP A 75 -14.97 -4.42 -8.71
C ASP A 75 -15.44 -4.31 -10.17
N ALA A 76 -14.96 -3.31 -10.91
CA ALA A 76 -15.29 -3.14 -12.32
C ALA A 76 -14.81 -4.33 -13.17
N THR A 77 -13.59 -4.81 -12.94
CA THR A 77 -13.05 -6.00 -13.62
C THR A 77 -13.86 -7.24 -13.30
N VAL A 78 -14.22 -7.45 -12.02
CA VAL A 78 -15.00 -8.60 -11.59
C VAL A 78 -16.42 -8.57 -12.17
N GLN A 79 -17.04 -7.40 -12.29
CA GLN A 79 -18.36 -7.25 -12.92
C GLN A 79 -18.33 -7.50 -14.43
N GLY A 80 -17.27 -7.07 -15.12
CA GLY A 80 -17.15 -7.20 -16.58
C GLY A 80 -16.68 -8.58 -17.04
N GLU A 81 -15.68 -9.15 -16.37
CA GLU A 81 -14.96 -10.36 -16.80
C GLU A 81 -15.21 -11.57 -15.87
N GLY A 82 -15.97 -11.37 -14.79
CA GLY A 82 -16.15 -12.37 -13.75
C GLY A 82 -14.90 -12.50 -12.88
N LEU A 83 -14.78 -13.62 -12.15
CA LEU A 83 -13.66 -13.82 -11.24
C LEU A 83 -12.30 -14.03 -11.94
N GLY A 84 -12.25 -14.03 -13.28
CA GLY A 84 -11.04 -13.95 -14.11
C GLY A 84 -9.80 -14.75 -13.65
N LYS A 85 -8.62 -14.33 -14.09
CA LYS A 85 -7.33 -14.75 -13.52
C LYS A 85 -6.79 -13.66 -12.59
N LYS A 86 -6.10 -14.04 -11.51
CA LYS A 86 -5.50 -13.10 -10.53
C LYS A 86 -4.57 -12.07 -11.16
N GLU A 87 -3.96 -12.42 -12.29
CA GLU A 87 -3.04 -11.56 -13.05
C GLU A 87 -3.77 -10.39 -13.72
N GLU A 88 -5.02 -10.55 -14.12
CA GLU A 88 -5.83 -9.52 -14.80
C GLU A 88 -6.17 -8.38 -13.83
N TRP A 89 -6.49 -8.72 -12.58
CA TRP A 89 -6.83 -7.75 -11.53
C TRP A 89 -5.65 -6.93 -11.00
N ARG A 90 -4.42 -7.22 -11.46
CA ARG A 90 -3.19 -6.60 -10.95
C ARG A 90 -2.51 -5.70 -11.97
N GLN A 91 -3.09 -5.56 -13.15
CA GLN A 91 -2.52 -4.74 -14.22
C GLN A 91 -2.45 -3.24 -13.86
N HIS A 92 -3.31 -2.78 -12.94
CA HIS A 92 -3.32 -1.39 -12.48
C HIS A 92 -2.19 -1.04 -11.49
N LEU A 93 -1.46 -2.03 -10.96
CA LEU A 93 -0.35 -1.81 -10.04
C LEU A 93 0.82 -1.15 -10.78
N LYS A 94 1.38 -0.08 -10.21
CA LYS A 94 2.37 0.79 -10.86
C LYS A 94 3.81 0.40 -10.60
N VAL A 95 4.09 -0.28 -9.49
CA VAL A 95 5.47 -0.60 -9.09
C VAL A 95 5.67 -2.07 -8.72
N HIS A 96 4.64 -2.74 -8.22
CA HIS A 96 4.77 -4.13 -7.85
C HIS A 96 5.07 -5.00 -9.08
N ARG A 97 6.16 -5.79 -9.01
CA ARG A 97 6.67 -6.64 -10.10
C ARG A 97 7.08 -5.91 -11.38
N ARG A 98 7.35 -4.61 -11.32
CA ARG A 98 7.87 -3.81 -12.45
C ARG A 98 9.36 -3.49 -12.32
N ALA A 99 10.14 -4.43 -11.78
CA ALA A 99 11.57 -4.22 -11.57
C ALA A 99 12.31 -4.09 -12.91
N GLY A 100 13.11 -3.02 -13.06
CA GLY A 100 13.83 -2.72 -14.30
C GLY A 100 13.05 -1.86 -15.29
N GLU A 101 11.76 -1.59 -15.05
CA GLU A 101 10.99 -0.63 -15.85
C GLU A 101 11.25 0.81 -15.37
N PRO A 102 11.04 1.83 -16.24
CA PRO A 102 11.05 3.22 -15.83
C PRO A 102 10.03 3.49 -14.71
N CYS A 103 10.41 4.33 -13.75
CA CYS A 103 9.50 4.73 -12.68
C CYS A 103 8.30 5.49 -13.26
N SER A 104 7.09 5.02 -12.96
CA SER A 104 5.83 5.58 -13.45
C SER A 104 5.49 6.90 -12.72
N THR A 105 6.22 7.96 -13.03
CA THR A 105 6.12 9.28 -12.36
C THR A 105 4.84 10.01 -12.75
#